data_AF-A0A0T7FA41-F1
#
_entry.id   AF-A0A0T7FA41-F1
#
_cell.length_a   1.000
_cell.length_b   1.000
_cell.length_c   1.000
_cell.angle_alpha   90.00
_cell.angle_beta   90.00
_cell.angle_gamma   90.00
#
_symmetry.space_group_name_H-M   'P 1'
#
loop_
_entity.id
_entity.type
_entity.pdbx_description
1 polymer ?
#
loop_
_entity_poly.entity_id
_entity_poly.type
_entity_poly.pdbx_seq_one_letter_code
_entity_poly.pdbx_strand_id
1 'polypeptide(L)'
;MLIIEAGSNTDGMGVSVMFRMGWLALAAAMLLCGVEAASAAEIEKFDLPGIAVPFVSIRGPIEAGDGEKFETVVRGVNRASVILQSLGGLVKEALHIGATIRIEGFATMVPADKECFSACGLIWVSGVRRYMSDTSQIGFHAAYRQENGEYRESGIANAEIGSYLTHLGLRIEAIRYFTAAGPNDFLLLTPDRARMLGIETYKIDGANITTPSAAPTVDVYADRFVSLSLLQSRCAPFLQPDTAAVKRSQEEVFAEGNKLVGSDKWIELWTRLLEDAKSGLNNKGALLICIETEASLRGQGQETGIYGPSFSCAAATTPTELSLCRQPELWAKDRAMNSIYMWVRNNVEKSVRKRLLEVQRSWLKDRNDCGGDARCLNAVYDQRLNELRAIDLPS
;
A
#
# COMPACT_ATOMS: atom_id res chain seq x y z
N MET A 1 -32.46 -41.75 -24.22
CA MET A 1 -32.88 -42.61 -25.35
C MET A 1 -33.08 -44.02 -24.79
N LEU A 2 -34.24 -44.61 -25.05
CA LEU A 2 -34.81 -45.80 -24.39
C LEU A 2 -34.03 -47.11 -24.64
N ILE A 3 -34.02 -47.96 -23.59
CA ILE A 3 -34.26 -49.43 -23.49
C ILE A 3 -34.09 -50.28 -24.75
N ILE A 4 -33.32 -51.39 -24.67
CA ILE A 4 -33.69 -52.75 -25.12
C ILE A 4 -33.06 -53.83 -24.21
N GLU A 5 -33.89 -54.76 -23.74
CA GLU A 5 -33.59 -56.02 -23.03
C GLU A 5 -33.53 -57.24 -23.98
N ALA A 6 -33.01 -58.35 -23.43
CA ALA A 6 -33.44 -59.75 -23.55
C ALA A 6 -32.65 -60.72 -24.45
N GLY A 7 -32.40 -61.93 -23.91
CA GLY A 7 -32.12 -63.15 -24.66
C GLY A 7 -31.44 -64.27 -23.85
N SER A 8 -32.18 -65.35 -23.59
CA SER A 8 -31.90 -66.48 -22.68
C SER A 8 -31.44 -67.79 -23.38
N ASN A 9 -31.28 -68.86 -22.57
CA ASN A 9 -31.15 -70.32 -22.83
C ASN A 9 -29.71 -70.89 -22.98
N THR A 10 -29.30 -72.08 -22.49
CA THR A 10 -29.96 -73.28 -21.92
C THR A 10 -28.89 -74.25 -21.31
N ASP A 11 -29.31 -75.02 -20.30
CA ASP A 11 -28.99 -76.42 -19.92
C ASP A 11 -27.57 -77.01 -19.77
N GLY A 12 -27.37 -77.76 -18.66
CA GLY A 12 -26.33 -78.80 -18.53
C GLY A 12 -26.14 -79.32 -17.08
N MET A 13 -26.69 -80.50 -16.77
CA MET A 13 -26.57 -81.24 -15.49
C MET A 13 -25.18 -81.86 -15.26
N GLY A 14 -24.72 -81.97 -14.00
CA GLY A 14 -23.68 -82.96 -13.64
C GLY A 14 -22.96 -82.83 -12.28
N VAL A 15 -23.49 -83.55 -11.28
CA VAL A 15 -22.79 -84.28 -10.17
C VAL A 15 -22.16 -83.53 -8.98
N SER A 16 -22.58 -84.03 -7.81
CA SER A 16 -22.34 -83.69 -6.41
C SER A 16 -20.89 -83.70 -5.90
N VAL A 17 -20.52 -82.70 -5.08
CA VAL A 17 -19.66 -82.89 -3.89
C VAL A 17 -20.22 -82.06 -2.73
N MET A 18 -20.43 -82.76 -1.61
CA MET A 18 -21.03 -82.27 -0.38
C MET A 18 -19.96 -81.67 0.51
N PHE A 19 -20.01 -80.36 0.78
CA PHE A 19 -19.36 -79.75 1.94
C PHE A 19 -20.31 -78.78 2.63
N ARG A 20 -20.58 -79.06 3.91
CA ARG A 20 -21.35 -78.22 4.84
C ARG A 20 -20.49 -77.01 5.23
N MET A 21 -21.03 -75.79 5.10
CA MET A 21 -20.78 -74.74 6.09
C MET A 21 -21.81 -73.61 6.00
N GLY A 22 -22.48 -73.35 7.14
CA GLY A 22 -22.81 -72.02 7.67
C GLY A 22 -23.62 -71.03 6.83
N TRP A 23 -24.85 -70.78 7.28
CA TRP A 23 -25.75 -69.71 6.86
C TRP A 23 -25.36 -68.29 7.32
N LEU A 24 -25.87 -67.27 6.59
CA LEU A 24 -26.19 -65.86 6.98
C LEU A 24 -24.97 -64.90 7.12
N ALA A 25 -24.96 -63.64 6.67
CA ALA A 25 -25.97 -62.73 6.11
C ALA A 25 -25.30 -61.57 5.34
N LEU A 26 -26.11 -60.85 4.56
CA LEU A 26 -25.84 -59.61 3.84
C LEU A 26 -25.00 -58.57 4.62
N ALA A 27 -24.00 -58.00 3.95
CA ALA A 27 -23.70 -56.57 4.02
C ALA A 27 -22.83 -56.17 2.82
N ALA A 28 -23.47 -55.94 1.66
CA ALA A 28 -22.86 -55.12 0.62
C ALA A 28 -22.85 -53.67 1.13
N ALA A 29 -21.80 -53.29 1.84
CA ALA A 29 -21.52 -51.89 2.15
C ALA A 29 -21.13 -51.21 0.83
N MET A 30 -22.12 -50.67 0.12
CA MET A 30 -21.88 -49.60 -0.84
C MET A 30 -21.15 -48.48 -0.08
N LEU A 31 -19.86 -48.35 -0.33
CA LEU A 31 -19.14 -47.09 -0.12
C LEU A 31 -19.79 -46.07 -1.06
N LEU A 32 -20.83 -45.41 -0.57
CA LEU A 32 -21.19 -44.07 -1.01
C LEU A 32 -20.01 -43.18 -0.64
N CYS A 33 -19.07 -43.00 -1.57
CA CYS A 33 -18.26 -41.80 -1.59
C CYS A 33 -19.25 -40.64 -1.76
N GLY A 34 -19.63 -40.03 -0.64
CA GLY A 34 -20.26 -38.73 -0.67
C GLY A 34 -19.29 -37.79 -1.36
N VAL A 35 -19.66 -37.35 -2.56
CA VAL A 35 -19.05 -36.17 -3.15
C VAL A 35 -19.49 -35.04 -2.22
N GLU A 36 -18.64 -34.64 -1.28
CA GLU A 36 -18.85 -33.38 -0.56
C GLU A 36 -18.86 -32.30 -1.64
N ALA A 37 -20.05 -31.79 -1.95
CA ALA A 37 -20.18 -30.59 -2.74
C ALA A 37 -19.30 -29.55 -2.04
N ALA A 38 -18.36 -28.96 -2.77
CA ALA A 38 -17.61 -27.81 -2.29
C ALA A 38 -18.63 -26.80 -1.76
N SER A 39 -18.57 -26.51 -0.46
CA SER A 39 -19.51 -25.62 0.20
C SER A 39 -19.00 -24.19 0.00
N ALA A 40 -19.90 -23.28 -0.37
CA ALA A 40 -19.67 -21.83 -0.34
C ALA A 40 -18.97 -21.36 0.94
N ALA A 41 -18.27 -20.22 0.86
CA ALA A 41 -17.42 -19.77 1.95
C ALA A 41 -18.19 -19.61 3.26
N GLU A 42 -17.61 -20.09 4.35
CA GLU A 42 -18.04 -19.78 5.70
C GLU A 42 -17.61 -18.34 6.03
N ILE A 43 -18.60 -17.45 6.20
CA ILE A 43 -18.38 -16.03 6.47
C ILE A 43 -19.06 -15.68 7.78
N GLU A 44 -18.25 -15.34 8.78
CA GLU A 44 -18.72 -15.13 10.15
C GLU A 44 -18.07 -13.91 10.79
N LYS A 45 -18.89 -13.09 11.45
CA LYS A 45 -18.42 -12.03 12.32
C LYS A 45 -18.32 -12.55 13.75
N PHE A 46 -17.23 -12.24 14.43
CA PHE A 46 -17.04 -12.55 15.84
C PHE A 46 -16.24 -11.44 16.53
N ASP A 47 -16.41 -11.35 17.85
CA ASP A 47 -15.70 -10.40 18.70
C ASP A 47 -14.71 -11.17 19.59
N LEU A 48 -13.51 -10.62 19.77
CA LEU A 48 -12.53 -11.17 20.71
C LEU A 48 -12.56 -10.38 22.03
N PRO A 49 -12.60 -11.04 23.19
CA PRO A 49 -12.58 -10.37 24.48
C PRO A 49 -11.39 -9.41 24.61
N GLY A 50 -11.66 -8.16 24.98
CA GLY A 50 -10.62 -7.13 25.13
C GLY A 50 -10.14 -6.48 23.83
N ILE A 51 -10.68 -6.86 22.67
CA ILE A 51 -10.38 -6.22 21.38
C ILE A 51 -11.62 -5.47 20.89
N ALA A 52 -11.48 -4.14 20.75
CA ALA A 52 -12.60 -3.26 20.36
C ALA A 52 -12.94 -3.32 18.86
N VAL A 53 -12.15 -4.01 18.06
CA VAL A 53 -12.35 -4.15 16.61
C VAL A 53 -12.91 -5.55 16.34
N PRO A 54 -14.08 -5.69 15.71
CA PRO A 54 -14.63 -6.98 15.35
C PRO A 54 -13.77 -7.66 14.27
N PHE A 55 -13.83 -8.99 14.26
CA PHE A 55 -13.22 -9.81 13.23
C PHE A 55 -14.29 -10.39 12.32
N VAL A 56 -13.92 -10.57 11.05
CA VAL A 56 -14.73 -11.28 10.08
C VAL A 56 -13.86 -12.37 9.49
N SER A 57 -14.25 -13.63 9.63
CA SER A 57 -13.55 -14.75 9.01
C SER A 57 -14.18 -15.07 7.66
N ILE A 58 -13.35 -15.36 6.65
CA ILE A 58 -13.77 -15.96 5.38
C ILE A 58 -12.96 -17.26 5.19
N ARG A 59 -13.65 -18.40 5.25
CA ARG A 59 -13.04 -19.75 5.10
C ARG A 59 -13.69 -20.54 3.98
N GLY A 60 -12.91 -21.28 3.22
CA GLY A 60 -13.43 -22.15 2.14
C GLY A 60 -13.45 -21.48 0.75
N PRO A 61 -13.96 -22.17 -0.28
CA PRO A 61 -13.98 -21.67 -1.65
C PRO A 61 -14.92 -20.46 -1.79
N ILE A 62 -14.55 -19.51 -2.66
CA ILE A 62 -15.34 -18.31 -2.94
C ILE A 62 -16.32 -18.62 -4.07
N GLU A 63 -17.60 -18.70 -3.74
CA GLU A 63 -18.67 -19.13 -4.65
C GLU A 63 -19.73 -18.05 -4.85
N ALA A 64 -20.67 -18.30 -5.75
CA ALA A 64 -21.70 -17.34 -6.12
C ALA A 64 -22.56 -16.95 -4.91
N GLY A 65 -22.73 -15.65 -4.68
CA GLY A 65 -23.48 -15.10 -3.55
C GLY A 65 -22.64 -14.78 -2.31
N ASP A 66 -21.36 -15.17 -2.27
CA ASP A 66 -20.48 -14.86 -1.14
C ASP A 66 -20.23 -13.35 -0.99
N GLY A 67 -20.27 -12.58 -2.07
CA GLY A 67 -20.21 -11.11 -2.01
C GLY A 67 -21.38 -10.50 -1.22
N GLU A 68 -22.61 -10.89 -1.54
CA GLU A 68 -23.82 -10.41 -0.85
C GLU A 68 -23.89 -10.92 0.60
N LYS A 69 -23.43 -12.15 0.83
CA LYS A 69 -23.30 -12.73 2.17
C LYS A 69 -22.33 -11.91 3.02
N PHE A 70 -21.15 -11.58 2.48
CA PHE A 70 -20.17 -10.75 3.18
C PHE A 70 -20.75 -9.37 3.51
N GLU A 71 -21.36 -8.70 2.53
CA GLU A 71 -22.00 -7.39 2.74
C GLU A 71 -23.06 -7.44 3.85
N THR A 72 -23.85 -8.52 3.90
CA THR A 72 -24.85 -8.73 4.95
C THR A 72 -24.20 -8.90 6.33
N VAL A 73 -23.12 -9.67 6.44
CA VAL A 73 -22.39 -9.91 7.69
C VAL A 73 -21.75 -8.64 8.23
N VAL A 74 -21.24 -7.77 7.36
CA VAL A 74 -20.53 -6.54 7.77
C VAL A 74 -21.42 -5.29 7.83
N ARG A 75 -22.72 -5.44 7.59
CA ARG A 75 -23.67 -4.32 7.61
C ARG A 75 -23.61 -3.56 8.94
N GLY A 76 -23.35 -2.26 8.87
CA GLY A 76 -23.24 -1.38 10.04
C GLY A 76 -21.93 -1.51 10.83
N VAL A 77 -20.92 -2.20 10.28
CA VAL A 77 -19.60 -2.32 10.88
C VAL A 77 -18.67 -1.24 10.33
N ASN A 78 -18.31 -0.26 11.15
CA ASN A 78 -17.49 0.89 10.72
C ASN A 78 -15.97 0.63 10.74
N ARG A 79 -15.55 -0.55 11.21
CA ARG A 79 -14.16 -1.03 11.23
C ARG A 79 -14.14 -2.52 11.51
N ALA A 80 -13.29 -3.27 10.80
CA ALA A 80 -13.08 -4.69 11.04
C ALA A 80 -11.69 -5.14 10.58
N SER A 81 -11.28 -6.31 11.09
CA SER A 81 -10.16 -7.08 10.55
C SER A 81 -10.68 -8.36 9.92
N VAL A 82 -10.49 -8.52 8.61
CA VAL A 82 -10.94 -9.69 7.84
C VAL A 82 -9.83 -10.73 7.82
N ILE A 83 -10.09 -11.90 8.41
CA ILE A 83 -9.18 -13.05 8.42
C ILE A 83 -9.53 -13.96 7.25
N LEU A 84 -8.52 -14.29 6.45
CA LEU A 84 -8.68 -15.00 5.19
C LEU A 84 -7.99 -16.36 5.24
N GLN A 85 -8.73 -17.40 4.88
CA GLN A 85 -8.20 -18.76 4.67
C GLN A 85 -8.98 -19.43 3.53
N SER A 86 -8.50 -19.33 2.29
CA SER A 86 -9.24 -19.79 1.12
C SER A 86 -8.32 -20.13 -0.06
N LEU A 87 -8.66 -21.18 -0.80
CA LEU A 87 -8.00 -21.54 -2.06
C LEU A 87 -8.40 -20.62 -3.24
N GLY A 88 -9.34 -19.69 -3.01
CA GLY A 88 -9.88 -18.81 -4.04
C GLY A 88 -11.23 -19.31 -4.58
N GLY A 89 -11.55 -18.93 -5.81
CA GLY A 89 -12.84 -19.21 -6.44
C GLY A 89 -13.21 -18.15 -7.47
N LEU A 90 -14.48 -17.74 -7.48
CA LEU A 90 -15.01 -16.80 -8.46
C LEU A 90 -14.42 -15.40 -8.30
N VAL A 91 -13.77 -14.91 -9.36
CA VAL A 91 -13.18 -13.56 -9.41
C VAL A 91 -14.21 -12.48 -9.11
N LYS A 92 -15.40 -12.54 -9.72
CA LYS A 92 -16.46 -11.54 -9.54
C LYS A 92 -16.86 -11.38 -8.07
N GLU A 93 -16.99 -12.48 -7.34
CA GLU A 93 -17.38 -12.49 -5.93
C GLU A 93 -16.25 -11.94 -5.05
N ALA A 94 -14.99 -12.35 -5.32
CA ALA A 94 -13.84 -11.81 -4.63
C ALA A 94 -13.65 -10.30 -4.84
N LEU A 95 -13.90 -9.79 -6.05
CA LEU A 95 -13.87 -8.35 -6.34
C LEU A 95 -15.00 -7.61 -5.62
N HIS A 96 -16.18 -8.20 -5.50
CA HIS A 96 -17.29 -7.63 -4.74
C HIS A 96 -16.94 -7.53 -3.23
N ILE A 97 -16.42 -8.61 -2.64
CA ILE A 97 -15.95 -8.62 -1.24
C ILE A 97 -14.83 -7.59 -1.07
N GLY A 98 -13.84 -7.60 -1.96
CA GLY A 98 -12.71 -6.67 -1.93
C GLY A 98 -13.14 -5.21 -2.01
N ALA A 99 -14.07 -4.87 -2.89
CA ALA A 99 -14.61 -3.52 -3.01
C ALA A 99 -15.28 -3.07 -1.70
N THR A 100 -16.07 -3.95 -1.08
CA THR A 100 -16.70 -3.69 0.23
C THR A 100 -15.65 -3.44 1.31
N ILE A 101 -14.63 -4.30 1.41
CA ILE A 101 -13.49 -4.13 2.34
C ILE A 101 -12.79 -2.78 2.15
N ARG A 102 -12.58 -2.39 0.89
CA ARG A 102 -11.88 -1.15 0.55
C ARG A 102 -12.70 0.08 0.93
N ILE A 103 -14.01 0.07 0.62
CA ILE A 103 -14.94 1.17 0.91
C ILE A 103 -15.09 1.37 2.42
N GLU A 104 -15.25 0.28 3.17
CA GLU A 104 -15.42 0.32 4.63
C GLU A 104 -14.10 0.53 5.40
N GLY A 105 -12.96 0.56 4.71
CA GLY A 105 -11.65 0.77 5.33
C GLY A 105 -11.21 -0.38 6.24
N PHE A 106 -11.59 -1.61 5.91
CA PHE A 106 -11.24 -2.78 6.71
C PHE A 106 -9.79 -3.22 6.50
N ALA A 107 -9.21 -3.78 7.56
CA ALA A 107 -7.94 -4.48 7.47
C ALA A 107 -8.16 -5.91 6.96
N THR A 108 -7.13 -6.49 6.33
CA THR A 108 -7.12 -7.89 5.87
C THR A 108 -5.93 -8.61 6.47
N MET A 109 -6.08 -9.90 6.77
CA MET A 109 -5.06 -10.72 7.39
C MET A 109 -5.09 -12.13 6.83
N VAL A 110 -3.92 -12.64 6.47
CA VAL A 110 -3.71 -14.08 6.31
C VAL A 110 -2.85 -14.53 7.49
N PRO A 111 -3.33 -15.43 8.37
CA PRO A 111 -2.54 -15.88 9.51
C PRO A 111 -1.28 -16.64 9.08
N ALA A 112 -0.37 -16.87 10.03
CA ALA A 112 0.78 -17.74 9.82
C ALA A 112 0.32 -19.16 9.46
N ASP A 113 1.04 -19.78 8.52
CA ASP A 113 0.81 -21.15 8.04
C ASP A 113 -0.59 -21.38 7.41
N LYS A 114 -1.31 -20.30 7.08
CA LYS A 114 -2.60 -20.35 6.40
C LYS A 114 -2.49 -19.87 4.95
N GLU A 115 -3.40 -20.37 4.14
CA GLU A 115 -3.42 -20.19 2.69
C GLU A 115 -4.50 -19.21 2.22
N CYS A 116 -4.12 -18.38 1.26
CA CYS A 116 -5.00 -17.44 0.58
C CYS A 116 -4.54 -17.32 -0.87
N PHE A 117 -5.12 -18.16 -1.72
CA PHE A 117 -4.71 -18.28 -3.12
C PHE A 117 -5.71 -17.66 -4.08
N SER A 118 -5.22 -17.26 -5.25
CA SER A 118 -6.04 -16.83 -6.38
C SER A 118 -6.96 -15.66 -5.98
N ALA A 119 -8.27 -15.81 -6.18
CA ALA A 119 -9.28 -14.84 -5.83
C ALA A 119 -9.24 -14.39 -4.34
N CYS A 120 -8.81 -15.26 -3.41
CA CYS A 120 -8.60 -14.85 -2.01
C CYS A 120 -7.54 -13.75 -1.88
N GLY A 121 -6.45 -13.84 -2.65
CA GLY A 121 -5.40 -12.83 -2.65
C GLY A 121 -5.89 -11.46 -3.13
N LEU A 122 -6.91 -11.43 -4.00
CA LEU A 122 -7.58 -10.19 -4.42
C LEU A 122 -8.38 -9.54 -3.28
N ILE A 123 -9.03 -10.37 -2.46
CA ILE A 123 -9.69 -9.90 -1.23
C ILE A 123 -8.64 -9.33 -0.28
N TRP A 124 -7.54 -10.07 -0.04
CA TRP A 124 -6.46 -9.64 0.84
C TRP A 124 -5.87 -8.29 0.44
N VAL A 125 -5.53 -8.09 -0.84
CA VAL A 125 -4.88 -6.85 -1.28
C VAL A 125 -5.82 -5.62 -1.21
N SER A 126 -7.12 -5.85 -1.06
CA SER A 126 -8.12 -4.77 -0.97
C SER A 126 -8.15 -4.08 0.40
N GLY A 127 -7.56 -4.70 1.43
CA GLY A 127 -7.47 -4.10 2.77
C GLY A 127 -6.65 -2.81 2.80
N VAL A 128 -7.08 -1.84 3.63
CA VAL A 128 -6.31 -0.60 3.85
C VAL A 128 -5.08 -0.82 4.74
N ARG A 129 -5.10 -1.91 5.51
CA ARG A 129 -3.94 -2.46 6.22
C ARG A 129 -3.92 -3.96 5.98
N ARG A 130 -2.78 -4.46 5.48
CA ARG A 130 -2.63 -5.84 5.02
C ARG A 130 -1.65 -6.56 5.92
N TYR A 131 -2.13 -7.53 6.67
CA TYR A 131 -1.34 -8.31 7.60
C TYR A 131 -0.96 -9.65 7.00
N MET A 132 0.28 -10.07 7.22
CA MET A 132 0.81 -11.38 6.80
C MET A 132 2.04 -11.73 7.66
N SER A 133 2.41 -13.01 7.74
CA SER A 133 3.69 -13.46 8.31
C SER A 133 4.64 -13.92 7.20
N ASP A 134 5.86 -14.31 7.58
CA ASP A 134 6.81 -14.97 6.67
C ASP A 134 6.33 -16.35 6.20
N THR A 135 5.37 -16.98 6.91
CA THR A 135 4.80 -18.29 6.58
C THR A 135 3.36 -18.24 6.06
N SER A 136 2.77 -17.04 5.93
CA SER A 136 1.50 -16.87 5.24
C SER A 136 1.64 -17.26 3.77
N GLN A 137 0.77 -18.15 3.30
CA GLN A 137 0.80 -18.62 1.93
C GLN A 137 -0.18 -17.81 1.09
N ILE A 138 0.29 -16.68 0.56
CA ILE A 138 -0.47 -15.82 -0.34
C ILE A 138 0.04 -16.03 -1.75
N GLY A 139 -0.80 -16.47 -2.67
CA GLY A 139 -0.36 -16.91 -3.99
C GLY A 139 -1.27 -16.48 -5.12
N PHE A 140 -0.66 -16.20 -6.27
CA PHE A 140 -1.35 -15.63 -7.42
C PHE A 140 -1.06 -16.40 -8.71
N HIS A 141 -2.05 -16.41 -9.60
CA HIS A 141 -1.97 -16.95 -10.95
C HIS A 141 -3.02 -16.25 -11.83
N ALA A 142 -2.90 -16.42 -13.14
CA ALA A 142 -3.85 -15.90 -14.12
C ALA A 142 -5.25 -16.49 -13.92
N ALA A 143 -6.27 -15.66 -13.96
CA ALA A 143 -7.65 -16.13 -13.96
C ALA A 143 -7.90 -17.00 -15.18
N TYR A 144 -8.67 -18.08 -15.00
CA TYR A 144 -8.91 -19.07 -16.03
C TYR A 144 -10.39 -19.46 -16.10
N ARG A 145 -10.75 -20.11 -17.20
CA ARG A 145 -11.98 -20.90 -17.34
C ARG A 145 -11.59 -22.36 -17.49
N GLN A 146 -12.44 -23.23 -16.98
CA GLN A 146 -12.31 -24.65 -17.22
C GLN A 146 -13.17 -25.03 -18.42
N GLU A 147 -12.54 -25.56 -19.47
CA GLU A 147 -13.20 -26.02 -20.69
C GLU A 147 -12.74 -27.45 -20.96
N ASN A 148 -13.68 -28.40 -21.00
CA ASN A 148 -13.38 -29.82 -21.24
C ASN A 148 -12.31 -30.43 -20.31
N GLY A 149 -12.25 -29.96 -19.05
CA GLY A 149 -11.25 -30.41 -18.08
C GLY A 149 -9.88 -29.73 -18.19
N GLU A 150 -9.66 -28.87 -19.19
CA GLU A 150 -8.46 -28.06 -19.32
C GLU A 150 -8.67 -26.66 -18.74
N TYR A 151 -7.64 -26.11 -18.09
CA TYR A 151 -7.62 -24.73 -17.65
C TYR A 151 -7.07 -23.83 -18.75
N ARG A 152 -7.90 -22.87 -19.16
CA ARG A 152 -7.54 -21.88 -20.17
C ARG A 152 -7.64 -20.49 -19.60
N GLU A 153 -6.59 -19.70 -19.79
CA GLU A 153 -6.56 -18.32 -19.32
C GLU A 153 -7.76 -17.51 -19.84
N SER A 154 -8.34 -16.69 -18.96
CA SER A 154 -9.44 -15.80 -19.28
C SER A 154 -8.94 -14.37 -19.39
N GLY A 155 -8.73 -13.90 -20.63
CA GLY A 155 -8.29 -12.53 -20.89
C GLY A 155 -9.25 -11.47 -20.34
N ILE A 156 -10.57 -11.72 -20.36
CA ILE A 156 -11.58 -10.81 -19.80
C ILE A 156 -11.43 -10.71 -18.28
N ALA A 157 -11.30 -11.84 -17.58
CA ALA A 157 -11.17 -11.83 -16.12
C ALA A 157 -9.83 -11.20 -15.68
N ASN A 158 -8.73 -11.47 -16.39
CA ASN A 158 -7.44 -10.81 -16.10
C ASN A 158 -7.47 -9.30 -16.38
N ALA A 159 -8.23 -8.85 -17.39
CA ALA A 159 -8.45 -7.42 -17.64
C ALA A 159 -9.26 -6.76 -16.50
N GLU A 160 -10.30 -7.43 -16.00
CA GLU A 160 -11.06 -6.97 -14.84
C GLU A 160 -10.20 -6.89 -13.58
N ILE A 161 -9.38 -7.92 -13.32
CA ILE A 161 -8.40 -7.92 -12.21
C ILE A 161 -7.42 -6.77 -12.36
N GLY A 162 -6.82 -6.60 -13.54
CA GLY A 162 -5.86 -5.51 -13.78
C GLY A 162 -6.48 -4.13 -13.56
N SER A 163 -7.70 -3.91 -14.06
CA SER A 163 -8.46 -2.68 -13.82
C SER A 163 -8.72 -2.46 -12.33
N TYR A 164 -9.18 -3.49 -11.62
CA TYR A 164 -9.45 -3.41 -10.19
C TYR A 164 -8.20 -3.08 -9.37
N LEU A 165 -7.09 -3.79 -9.61
CA LEU A 165 -5.82 -3.55 -8.94
C LEU A 165 -5.26 -2.15 -9.23
N THR A 166 -5.49 -1.61 -10.44
CA THR A 166 -5.16 -0.22 -10.78
C THR A 166 -5.93 0.76 -9.90
N HIS A 167 -7.24 0.55 -9.67
CA HIS A 167 -8.06 1.40 -8.80
C HIS A 167 -7.65 1.31 -7.32
N LEU A 168 -7.00 0.20 -6.90
CA LEU A 168 -6.39 0.10 -5.58
C LEU A 168 -5.06 0.87 -5.45
N GLY A 169 -4.55 1.44 -6.54
CA GLY A 169 -3.30 2.19 -6.58
C GLY A 169 -2.05 1.31 -6.73
N LEU A 170 -2.21 0.06 -7.15
CA LEU A 170 -1.08 -0.84 -7.37
C LEU A 170 -0.36 -0.51 -8.68
N ARG A 171 0.98 -0.61 -8.65
CA ARG A 171 1.80 -0.42 -9.85
C ARG A 171 1.66 -1.59 -10.82
N ILE A 172 2.02 -1.32 -12.08
CA ILE A 172 1.96 -2.32 -13.16
C ILE A 172 2.78 -3.58 -12.85
N GLU A 173 3.88 -3.46 -12.11
CA GLU A 173 4.70 -4.61 -11.71
C GLU A 173 3.95 -5.52 -10.73
N ALA A 174 3.21 -4.96 -9.78
CA ALA A 174 2.33 -5.70 -8.89
C ALA A 174 1.18 -6.33 -9.67
N ILE A 175 0.53 -5.56 -10.54
CA ILE A 175 -0.57 -6.06 -11.38
C ILE A 175 -0.14 -7.26 -12.22
N ARG A 176 1.02 -7.15 -12.89
CA ARG A 176 1.61 -8.26 -13.65
C ARG A 176 1.90 -9.45 -12.75
N TYR A 177 2.44 -9.23 -11.56
CA TYR A 177 2.74 -10.32 -10.63
C TYR A 177 1.49 -11.12 -10.24
N PHE A 178 0.33 -10.47 -10.11
CA PHE A 178 -0.93 -11.12 -9.75
C PHE A 178 -1.48 -12.02 -10.86
N THR A 179 -1.09 -11.81 -12.11
CA THR A 179 -1.66 -12.51 -13.27
C THR A 179 -0.62 -13.25 -14.12
N ALA A 180 0.66 -13.24 -13.73
CA ALA A 180 1.75 -13.75 -14.58
C ALA A 180 1.89 -15.29 -14.56
N ALA A 181 1.65 -15.94 -13.41
CA ALA A 181 1.69 -17.39 -13.34
C ALA A 181 0.57 -17.99 -14.19
N GLY A 182 0.86 -19.04 -14.95
CA GLY A 182 -0.16 -19.75 -15.73
C GLY A 182 -1.19 -20.44 -14.81
N PRO A 183 -2.32 -20.93 -15.35
CA PRO A 183 -3.39 -21.53 -14.54
C PRO A 183 -2.99 -22.73 -13.67
N ASN A 184 -1.86 -23.39 -13.99
CA ASN A 184 -1.34 -24.56 -13.28
C ASN A 184 -0.10 -24.24 -12.42
N ASP A 185 0.26 -22.97 -12.28
CA ASP A 185 1.44 -22.51 -11.55
C ASP A 185 1.05 -21.40 -10.56
N PHE A 186 1.92 -21.08 -9.60
CA PHE A 186 1.63 -20.06 -8.59
C PHE A 186 2.86 -19.23 -8.25
N LEU A 187 2.66 -17.92 -8.12
CA LEU A 187 3.64 -17.01 -7.54
C LEU A 187 3.28 -16.72 -6.10
N LEU A 188 4.13 -17.15 -5.16
CA LEU A 188 3.97 -16.88 -3.72
C LEU A 188 4.53 -15.52 -3.33
N LEU A 189 3.67 -14.70 -2.73
CA LEU A 189 4.00 -13.38 -2.23
C LEU A 189 4.54 -13.47 -0.80
N THR A 190 5.84 -13.22 -0.66
CA THR A 190 6.50 -13.02 0.64
C THR A 190 6.44 -11.54 1.06
N PRO A 191 6.68 -11.22 2.35
CA PRO A 191 6.76 -9.82 2.79
C PRO A 191 7.81 -9.00 2.03
N ASP A 192 8.99 -9.57 1.76
CA ASP A 192 10.03 -8.89 0.96
C ASP A 192 9.58 -8.70 -0.49
N ARG A 193 8.89 -9.69 -1.08
CA ARG A 193 8.35 -9.56 -2.43
C ARG A 193 7.27 -8.48 -2.49
N ALA A 194 6.42 -8.37 -1.48
CA ALA A 194 5.42 -7.30 -1.36
C ALA A 194 6.11 -5.92 -1.37
N ARG A 195 7.19 -5.75 -0.63
CA ARG A 195 7.98 -4.51 -0.62
C ARG A 195 8.57 -4.15 -1.99
N MET A 196 9.09 -5.13 -2.73
CA MET A 196 9.59 -4.94 -4.10
C MET A 196 8.48 -4.54 -5.09
N LEU A 197 7.26 -5.02 -4.86
CA LEU A 197 6.10 -4.74 -5.71
C LEU A 197 5.36 -3.46 -5.31
N GLY A 198 5.81 -2.74 -4.28
CA GLY A 198 5.13 -1.52 -3.81
C GLY A 198 3.91 -1.78 -2.93
N ILE A 199 3.75 -3.00 -2.42
CA ILE A 199 2.61 -3.39 -1.58
C ILE A 199 3.03 -3.23 -0.12
N GLU A 200 2.45 -2.24 0.55
CA GLU A 200 2.64 -2.05 1.99
C GLU A 200 1.94 -3.14 2.79
N THR A 201 2.68 -3.73 3.74
CA THR A 201 2.20 -4.80 4.62
C THR A 201 2.63 -4.57 6.06
N TYR A 202 1.84 -5.12 6.98
CA TYR A 202 2.15 -5.24 8.40
C TYR A 202 2.60 -6.68 8.64
N LYS A 203 3.92 -6.88 8.77
CA LYS A 203 4.48 -8.21 8.98
C LYS A 203 4.28 -8.63 10.43
N ILE A 204 3.62 -9.77 10.64
CA ILE A 204 3.42 -10.36 11.97
C ILE A 204 4.49 -11.42 12.21
N ASP A 205 5.19 -11.30 13.32
CA ASP A 205 6.15 -12.29 13.84
C ASP A 205 5.89 -12.51 15.34
N GLY A 206 5.13 -13.57 15.65
CA GLY A 206 4.60 -13.79 17.00
C GLY A 206 3.78 -12.60 17.49
N ALA A 207 4.25 -11.94 18.54
CA ALA A 207 3.62 -10.72 19.09
C ALA A 207 4.15 -9.42 18.45
N ASN A 208 5.20 -9.49 17.63
CA ASN A 208 5.82 -8.32 17.01
C ASN A 208 5.14 -7.99 15.68
N ILE A 209 4.98 -6.69 15.41
CA ILE A 209 4.46 -6.20 14.13
C ILE A 209 5.48 -5.24 13.52
N THR A 210 6.01 -5.58 12.36
CA THR A 210 6.79 -4.66 11.53
C THR A 210 5.82 -3.87 10.64
N THR A 211 5.79 -2.55 10.81
CA THR A 211 4.92 -1.65 10.03
C THR A 211 5.54 -1.29 8.67
N PRO A 212 4.75 -0.78 7.71
CA PRO A 212 5.29 -0.24 6.47
C PRO A 212 6.34 0.87 6.67
N SER A 213 6.22 1.66 7.73
CA SER A 213 7.23 2.68 8.07
C SER A 213 8.55 2.08 8.55
N ALA A 214 8.53 0.94 9.23
CA ALA A 214 9.71 0.22 9.70
C ALA A 214 10.36 -0.65 8.61
N ALA A 215 9.56 -1.11 7.63
CA ALA A 215 10.04 -1.84 6.45
C ALA A 215 9.45 -1.25 5.15
N PRO A 216 9.94 -0.09 4.70
CA PRO A 216 9.39 0.61 3.53
C PRO A 216 9.45 -0.21 2.24
N THR A 217 8.50 0.06 1.35
CA THR A 217 8.50 -0.48 -0.01
C THR A 217 9.55 0.21 -0.87
N VAL A 218 9.87 -0.38 -2.02
CA VAL A 218 10.81 0.24 -2.98
C VAL A 218 10.33 1.61 -3.46
N ASP A 219 9.01 1.82 -3.56
CA ASP A 219 8.41 3.08 -3.95
C ASP A 219 8.71 4.20 -2.96
N VAL A 220 8.63 3.90 -1.66
CA VAL A 220 8.95 4.85 -0.60
C VAL A 220 10.44 5.23 -0.64
N TYR A 221 11.33 4.26 -0.88
CA TYR A 221 12.74 4.60 -1.07
C TYR A 221 12.95 5.47 -2.32
N ALA A 222 12.26 5.19 -3.42
CA ALA A 222 12.40 5.96 -4.66
C ALA A 222 11.94 7.41 -4.48
N ASP A 223 10.80 7.61 -3.79
CA ASP A 223 10.30 8.94 -3.42
C ASP A 223 11.30 9.71 -2.54
N ARG A 224 11.84 9.05 -1.50
CA ARG A 224 12.87 9.64 -0.63
C ARG A 224 14.12 10.03 -1.41
N PHE A 225 14.58 9.18 -2.33
CA PHE A 225 15.76 9.44 -3.13
C PHE A 225 15.57 10.67 -4.02
N VAL A 226 14.44 10.75 -4.73
CA VAL A 226 14.11 11.92 -5.58
C VAL A 226 13.96 13.18 -4.72
N SER A 227 13.26 13.08 -3.59
CA SER A 227 13.06 14.19 -2.65
C SER A 227 14.38 14.72 -2.08
N LEU A 228 15.31 13.84 -1.66
CA LEU A 228 16.63 14.23 -1.19
C LEU A 228 17.48 14.84 -2.31
N SER A 229 17.34 14.34 -3.54
CA SER A 229 18.01 14.90 -4.71
C SER A 229 17.53 16.31 -5.03
N LEU A 230 16.22 16.57 -4.94
CA LEU A 230 15.64 17.92 -5.02
C LEU A 230 16.13 18.81 -3.89
N LEU A 231 16.15 18.28 -2.66
CA LEU A 231 16.58 19.02 -1.48
C LEU A 231 18.02 19.51 -1.60
N GLN A 232 18.92 18.64 -2.06
CA GLN A 232 20.33 18.91 -2.27
C GLN A 232 20.60 19.90 -3.41
N SER A 233 19.82 19.84 -4.48
CA SER A 233 20.02 20.65 -5.68
C SER A 233 19.05 21.83 -5.70
N ARG A 234 17.84 21.58 -6.18
CA ARG A 234 16.85 22.60 -6.48
C ARG A 234 16.44 23.46 -5.28
N CYS A 235 16.40 22.86 -4.09
CA CYS A 235 15.92 23.52 -2.88
C CYS A 235 17.02 24.17 -2.06
N ALA A 236 18.29 23.90 -2.37
CA ALA A 236 19.40 24.45 -1.62
C ALA A 236 19.40 26.00 -1.55
N PRO A 237 19.07 26.75 -2.63
CA PRO A 237 18.99 28.20 -2.56
C PRO A 237 17.90 28.73 -1.62
N PHE A 238 16.79 27.99 -1.48
CA PHE A 238 15.68 28.36 -0.60
C PHE A 238 15.97 27.98 0.86
N LEU A 239 16.39 26.73 1.06
CA LEU A 239 16.34 26.08 2.36
C LEU A 239 17.71 25.94 3.03
N GLN A 240 18.81 26.10 2.29
CA GLN A 240 20.19 26.05 2.80
C GLN A 240 20.50 24.81 3.67
N PRO A 241 20.09 23.58 3.30
CA PRO A 241 20.32 22.40 4.14
C PRO A 241 21.82 22.12 4.32
N ASP A 242 22.17 21.41 5.39
CA ASP A 242 23.49 20.76 5.52
C ASP A 242 23.65 19.75 4.38
N THR A 243 24.50 20.09 3.42
CA THR A 243 24.71 19.30 2.20
C THR A 243 25.38 17.96 2.47
N ALA A 244 26.20 17.85 3.50
CA ALA A 244 26.82 16.59 3.89
C ALA A 244 25.80 15.65 4.51
N ALA A 245 24.90 16.17 5.33
CA ALA A 245 23.80 15.41 5.91
C ALA A 245 22.84 14.87 4.83
N VAL A 246 22.35 15.74 3.95
CA VAL A 246 21.45 15.34 2.85
C VAL A 246 22.10 14.30 1.94
N LYS A 247 23.40 14.47 1.63
CA LYS A 247 24.14 13.51 0.80
C LYS A 247 24.22 12.12 1.46
N ARG A 248 24.51 12.03 2.76
CA ARG A 248 24.54 10.73 3.48
C ARG A 248 23.18 10.04 3.42
N SER A 249 22.10 10.77 3.73
CA SER A 249 20.75 10.21 3.66
C SER A 249 20.38 9.76 2.25
N GLN A 250 20.81 10.51 1.22
CA GLN A 250 20.58 10.13 -0.17
C GLN A 250 21.30 8.83 -0.55
N GLU A 251 22.57 8.68 -0.13
CA GLU A 251 23.39 7.47 -0.37
C GLU A 251 22.80 6.24 0.34
N GLU A 252 22.34 6.40 1.58
CA GLU A 252 21.68 5.34 2.35
C GLU A 252 20.38 4.87 1.70
N VAL A 253 19.51 5.82 1.32
CA VAL A 253 18.24 5.53 0.66
C VAL A 253 18.47 4.85 -0.70
N PHE A 254 19.47 5.31 -1.46
CA PHE A 254 19.83 4.70 -2.73
C PHE A 254 20.29 3.25 -2.54
N ALA A 255 21.14 2.98 -1.54
CA ALA A 255 21.64 1.64 -1.26
C ALA A 255 20.51 0.67 -0.89
N GLU A 256 19.58 1.09 -0.02
CA GLU A 256 18.45 0.26 0.40
C GLU A 256 17.46 -0.01 -0.75
N GLY A 257 17.11 1.01 -1.54
CA GLY A 257 16.26 0.84 -2.71
C GLY A 257 16.89 -0.10 -3.75
N ASN A 258 18.17 0.08 -4.04
CA ASN A 258 18.94 -0.77 -4.95
C ASN A 258 19.02 -2.23 -4.47
N LYS A 259 19.20 -2.44 -3.16
CA LYS A 259 19.25 -3.78 -2.55
C LYS A 259 17.94 -4.56 -2.73
N LEU A 260 16.78 -3.87 -2.72
CA LEU A 260 15.48 -4.53 -2.86
C LEU A 260 15.22 -5.07 -4.28
N VAL A 261 15.55 -4.30 -5.32
CA VAL A 261 15.12 -4.63 -6.70
C VAL A 261 16.24 -4.75 -7.72
N GLY A 262 17.48 -4.43 -7.34
CA GLY A 262 18.63 -4.36 -8.23
C GLY A 262 18.68 -3.08 -9.07
N SER A 263 19.85 -2.81 -9.65
CA SER A 263 20.17 -1.52 -10.29
C SER A 263 19.20 -1.11 -11.41
N ASP A 264 18.88 -2.01 -12.33
CA ASP A 264 18.11 -1.66 -13.52
C ASP A 264 16.68 -1.24 -13.15
N LYS A 265 15.99 -2.05 -12.34
CA LYS A 265 14.64 -1.76 -11.85
C LYS A 265 14.63 -0.55 -10.92
N TRP A 266 15.68 -0.39 -10.12
CA TRP A 266 15.82 0.75 -9.24
C TRP A 266 15.88 2.06 -10.03
N ILE A 267 16.70 2.11 -11.08
CA ILE A 267 16.83 3.26 -11.98
C ILE A 267 15.51 3.59 -12.65
N GLU A 268 14.80 2.60 -13.18
CA GLU A 268 13.50 2.79 -13.81
C GLU A 268 12.49 3.46 -12.84
N LEU A 269 12.43 2.98 -11.60
CA LEU A 269 11.48 3.46 -10.59
C LEU A 269 11.69 4.93 -10.22
N TRP A 270 12.91 5.30 -9.80
CA TRP A 270 13.14 6.68 -9.38
C TRP A 270 13.18 7.65 -10.57
N THR A 271 13.55 7.20 -11.78
CA THR A 271 13.50 8.06 -12.98
C THR A 271 12.07 8.50 -13.27
N ARG A 272 11.09 7.60 -13.15
CA ARG A 272 9.66 7.96 -13.29
C ARG A 272 9.24 9.02 -12.28
N LEU A 273 9.58 8.82 -10.99
CA LEU A 273 9.25 9.78 -9.94
C LEU A 273 9.97 11.12 -10.11
N LEU A 274 11.17 11.13 -10.70
CA LEU A 274 11.90 12.35 -11.03
C LEU A 274 11.16 13.17 -12.11
N GLU A 275 10.54 12.53 -13.10
CA GLU A 275 9.70 13.22 -14.09
C GLU A 275 8.44 13.81 -13.46
N ASP A 276 7.79 13.09 -12.54
CA ASP A 276 6.64 13.60 -11.77
C ASP A 276 7.05 14.82 -10.93
N ALA A 277 8.22 14.77 -10.28
CA ALA A 277 8.79 15.89 -9.55
C ALA A 277 9.07 17.12 -10.44
N LYS A 278 9.64 16.91 -11.64
CA LYS A 278 9.87 18.00 -12.62
C LYS A 278 8.55 18.64 -13.04
N SER A 279 7.51 17.84 -13.30
CA SER A 279 6.16 18.35 -13.58
C SER A 279 5.62 19.18 -12.42
N GLY A 280 5.80 18.71 -11.17
CA GLY A 280 5.46 19.46 -9.97
C GLY A 280 6.15 20.82 -9.89
N LEU A 281 7.45 20.87 -10.16
CA LEU A 281 8.22 22.13 -10.20
C LEU A 281 7.66 23.12 -11.22
N ASN A 282 7.26 22.65 -12.41
CA ASN A 282 6.69 23.50 -13.46
C ASN A 282 5.29 24.03 -13.09
N ASN A 283 4.47 23.23 -12.42
CA ASN A 283 3.08 23.57 -12.13
C ASN A 283 2.89 24.39 -10.85
N LYS A 284 3.61 24.04 -9.76
CA LYS A 284 3.48 24.69 -8.45
C LYS A 284 4.55 25.76 -8.17
N GLY A 285 5.67 25.70 -8.89
CA GLY A 285 6.86 26.52 -8.61
C GLY A 285 7.77 25.89 -7.55
N ALA A 286 9.07 26.17 -7.66
CA ALA A 286 10.09 25.51 -6.85
C ALA A 286 9.99 25.81 -5.35
N LEU A 287 9.57 27.02 -4.98
CA LEU A 287 9.41 27.41 -3.58
C LEU A 287 8.48 26.45 -2.83
N LEU A 288 7.26 26.24 -3.35
CA LEU A 288 6.26 25.42 -2.70
C LEU A 288 6.66 23.94 -2.71
N ILE A 289 7.19 23.46 -3.84
CA ILE A 289 7.71 22.08 -3.94
C ILE A 289 8.80 21.84 -2.88
N CYS A 290 9.74 22.77 -2.70
CA CYS A 290 10.81 22.60 -1.73
C CYS A 290 10.32 22.53 -0.28
N ILE A 291 9.31 23.32 0.08
CA ILE A 291 8.68 23.26 1.41
C ILE A 291 7.94 21.94 1.60
N GLU A 292 7.17 21.51 0.59
CA GLU A 292 6.45 20.22 0.60
C GLU A 292 7.43 19.03 0.69
N THR A 293 8.52 19.06 -0.07
CA THR A 293 9.58 18.03 -0.08
C THR A 293 10.22 17.90 1.29
N GLU A 294 10.60 19.02 1.92
CA GLU A 294 11.22 19.00 3.24
C GLU A 294 10.27 18.46 4.31
N ALA A 295 9.02 18.91 4.31
CA ALA A 295 7.99 18.45 5.24
C ALA A 295 7.71 16.95 5.07
N SER A 296 7.65 16.46 3.83
CA SER A 296 7.49 15.03 3.52
C SER A 296 8.65 14.21 4.07
N LEU A 297 9.89 14.58 3.75
CA LEU A 297 11.09 13.88 4.22
C LEU A 297 11.16 13.85 5.75
N ARG A 298 10.89 14.97 6.42
CA ARG A 298 10.86 15.07 7.88
C ARG A 298 9.76 14.20 8.49
N GLY A 299 8.56 14.21 7.91
CA GLY A 299 7.45 13.36 8.34
C GLY A 299 7.75 11.87 8.20
N GLN A 300 8.61 11.51 7.26
CA GLN A 300 9.14 10.16 7.06
C GLN A 300 10.39 9.85 7.92
N GLY A 301 10.76 10.74 8.85
CA GLY A 301 11.91 10.59 9.74
C GLY A 301 13.27 10.67 9.04
N GLN A 302 13.33 11.22 7.83
CA GLN A 302 14.59 11.39 7.09
C GLN A 302 15.34 12.63 7.58
N GLU A 303 16.67 12.56 7.61
CA GLU A 303 17.53 13.71 7.92
C GLU A 303 17.54 14.67 6.72
N THR A 304 17.00 15.89 6.92
CA THR A 304 16.86 16.90 5.87
C THR A 304 17.99 17.92 5.84
N GLY A 305 18.94 17.84 6.77
CA GLY A 305 19.97 18.88 6.95
C GLY A 305 19.43 20.24 7.41
N ILE A 306 18.16 20.31 7.81
CA ILE A 306 17.54 21.50 8.40
C ILE A 306 17.31 21.25 9.88
N TYR A 307 18.05 21.95 10.72
CA TYR A 307 18.06 21.75 12.18
C TYR A 307 17.52 22.95 12.97
N GLY A 308 17.00 23.96 12.27
CA GLY A 308 16.49 25.18 12.89
C GLY A 308 15.99 26.19 11.86
N PRO A 309 15.42 27.30 12.35
CA PRO A 309 15.03 28.44 11.50
C PRO A 309 16.27 29.14 10.92
N SER A 310 16.05 30.24 10.19
CA SER A 310 17.11 31.02 9.55
C SER A 310 18.06 31.77 10.51
N PHE A 311 17.77 31.74 11.81
CA PHE A 311 18.51 32.44 12.86
C PHE A 311 18.93 31.50 13.99
N SER A 312 19.87 31.94 14.83
CA SER A 312 20.34 31.15 15.98
C SER A 312 19.30 31.12 17.11
N CYS A 313 18.87 29.92 17.48
CA CYS A 313 17.94 29.72 18.59
C CYS A 313 18.49 30.12 19.96
N ALA A 314 19.82 30.20 20.11
CA ALA A 314 20.43 30.73 21.33
C ALA A 314 20.21 32.24 21.50
N ALA A 315 19.89 32.96 20.41
CA ALA A 315 19.62 34.39 20.40
C ALA A 315 18.10 34.71 20.40
N ALA A 316 17.23 33.70 20.43
CA ALA A 316 15.78 33.88 20.43
C ALA A 316 15.30 34.52 21.74
N THR A 317 14.55 35.62 21.63
CA THR A 317 14.06 36.36 22.82
C THR A 317 12.56 36.60 22.79
N THR A 318 11.94 36.60 21.60
CA THR A 318 10.49 36.81 21.46
C THR A 318 9.72 35.49 21.56
N PRO A 319 8.43 35.51 21.96
CA PRO A 319 7.58 34.32 21.95
C PRO A 319 7.55 33.63 20.58
N THR A 320 7.54 34.41 19.49
CA THR A 320 7.57 33.90 18.11
C THR A 320 8.88 33.21 17.77
N GLU A 321 10.03 33.82 18.08
CA GLU A 321 11.34 33.20 17.82
C GLU A 321 11.52 31.90 18.60
N LEU A 322 11.13 31.89 19.88
CA LEU A 322 11.15 30.68 20.71
C LEU A 322 10.24 29.59 20.15
N SER A 323 9.09 29.97 19.58
CA SER A 323 8.17 29.05 18.94
C SER A 323 8.74 28.45 17.65
N LEU A 324 9.31 29.30 16.77
CA LEU A 324 10.03 28.87 15.56
C LEU A 324 11.15 27.89 15.88
N CYS A 325 11.88 28.10 16.97
CA CYS A 325 12.94 27.20 17.40
C CYS A 325 12.45 25.84 17.91
N ARG A 326 11.21 25.75 18.41
CA ARG A 326 10.64 24.52 18.98
C ARG A 326 9.82 23.70 17.98
N GLN A 327 9.46 24.29 16.84
CA GLN A 327 8.55 23.70 15.85
C GLN A 327 9.30 23.41 14.54
N PRO A 328 9.76 22.17 14.33
CA PRO A 328 10.46 21.78 13.11
C PRO A 328 9.70 22.06 11.82
N GLU A 329 8.37 21.98 11.84
CA GLU A 329 7.47 22.24 10.72
C GLU A 329 7.53 23.69 10.20
N LEU A 330 8.07 24.63 10.99
CA LEU A 330 8.23 26.03 10.61
C LEU A 330 9.62 26.35 10.04
N TRP A 331 10.61 25.47 10.20
CA TRP A 331 12.01 25.77 9.87
C TRP A 331 12.21 26.02 8.38
N ALA A 332 11.71 25.13 7.52
CA ALA A 332 11.83 25.28 6.08
C ALA A 332 11.16 26.57 5.58
N LYS A 333 9.97 26.88 6.11
CA LYS A 333 9.20 28.09 5.79
C LYS A 333 9.96 29.35 6.17
N ASP A 334 10.55 29.38 7.37
CA ASP A 334 11.35 30.51 7.84
C ASP A 334 12.63 30.72 7.01
N ARG A 335 13.36 29.64 6.71
CA ARG A 335 14.55 29.69 5.86
C ARG A 335 14.24 30.16 4.45
N ALA A 336 13.18 29.64 3.84
CA ALA A 336 12.72 30.07 2.52
C ALA A 336 12.38 31.57 2.49
N MET A 337 11.63 32.06 3.47
CA MET A 337 11.30 33.48 3.61
C MET A 337 12.56 34.36 3.70
N ASN A 338 13.53 33.96 4.52
CA ASN A 338 14.79 34.69 4.66
C ASN A 338 15.61 34.68 3.36
N SER A 339 15.78 33.53 2.73
CA SER A 339 16.54 33.38 1.48
C SER A 339 15.96 34.22 0.35
N ILE A 340 14.63 34.20 0.18
CA ILE A 340 13.94 35.04 -0.80
C ILE A 340 14.15 36.51 -0.51
N TYR A 341 13.93 36.95 0.73
CA TYR A 341 14.11 38.34 1.12
C TYR A 341 15.53 38.83 0.82
N MET A 342 16.55 38.05 1.20
CA MET A 342 17.95 38.39 0.97
C MET A 342 18.29 38.46 -0.52
N TRP A 343 17.79 37.51 -1.32
CA TRP A 343 18.01 37.52 -2.76
C TRP A 343 17.35 38.73 -3.43
N VAL A 344 16.05 38.99 -3.18
CA VAL A 344 15.34 40.12 -3.79
C VAL A 344 16.01 41.43 -3.38
N ARG A 345 16.33 41.61 -2.09
CA ARG A 345 16.99 42.82 -1.59
C ARG A 345 18.31 43.11 -2.30
N ASN A 346 19.08 42.07 -2.64
CA ASN A 346 20.39 42.23 -3.29
C ASN A 346 20.28 42.46 -4.81
N ASN A 347 19.18 42.03 -5.44
CA ASN A 347 19.01 42.03 -6.90
C ASN A 347 18.06 43.10 -7.45
N VAL A 348 17.48 43.96 -6.59
CA VAL A 348 16.60 45.06 -7.03
C VAL A 348 17.23 46.44 -6.81
N GLU A 349 16.71 47.46 -7.51
CA GLU A 349 17.13 48.86 -7.38
C GLU A 349 16.83 49.44 -5.99
N LYS A 350 17.56 50.50 -5.60
CA LYS A 350 17.44 51.13 -4.26
C LYS A 350 16.01 51.55 -3.90
N SER A 351 15.25 52.08 -4.86
CA SER A 351 13.85 52.49 -4.67
C SER A 351 12.95 51.30 -4.30
N VAL A 352 13.12 50.17 -5.01
CA VAL A 352 12.41 48.91 -4.76
C VAL A 352 12.83 48.30 -3.43
N ARG A 353 14.13 48.38 -3.05
CA ARG A 353 14.62 47.90 -1.74
C ARG A 353 13.90 48.58 -0.57
N LYS A 354 13.65 49.89 -0.66
CA LYS A 354 12.94 50.63 0.39
C LYS A 354 11.50 50.11 0.56
N ARG A 355 10.78 49.92 -0.54
CA ARG A 355 9.42 49.35 -0.51
C ARG A 355 9.42 47.90 0.01
N LEU A 356 10.39 47.09 -0.41
CA LEU A 356 10.54 45.72 0.08
C LEU A 356 10.74 45.68 1.61
N LEU A 357 11.56 46.58 2.16
CA LEU A 357 11.77 46.71 3.61
C LEU A 357 10.48 47.07 4.35
N GLU A 358 9.67 47.97 3.81
CA GLU A 358 8.38 48.36 4.39
C GLU A 358 7.41 47.16 4.42
N VAL A 359 7.28 46.45 3.30
CA VAL A 359 6.44 45.23 3.21
C VAL A 359 6.93 44.13 4.15
N GLN A 360 8.24 43.90 4.21
CA GLN A 360 8.83 42.89 5.10
C GLN A 360 8.57 43.21 6.57
N ARG A 361 8.66 44.48 6.99
CA ARG A 361 8.38 44.90 8.37
C ARG A 361 6.91 44.71 8.73
N SER A 362 5.99 44.99 7.80
CA SER A 362 4.57 44.73 8.00
C SER A 362 4.32 43.24 8.23
N TRP A 363 4.84 42.38 7.35
CA TRP A 363 4.67 40.94 7.50
C TRP A 363 5.32 40.39 8.78
N LEU A 364 6.49 40.89 9.18
CA LEU A 364 7.12 40.51 10.46
C LEU A 364 6.26 40.91 11.66
N LYS A 365 5.52 42.02 11.59
CA LYS A 365 4.54 42.39 12.61
C LYS A 365 3.41 41.37 12.67
N ASP A 366 2.78 41.06 11.54
CA ASP A 366 1.69 40.08 11.48
C ASP A 366 2.13 38.70 12.03
N ARG A 367 3.34 38.27 11.66
CA ARG A 367 3.96 37.05 12.19
C ARG A 367 4.15 37.12 13.71
N ASN A 368 4.68 38.22 14.22
CA ASN A 368 4.96 38.37 15.65
C ASN A 368 3.69 38.55 16.49
N ASP A 369 2.61 39.08 15.90
CA ASP A 369 1.30 39.19 16.55
C ASP A 369 0.69 37.80 16.83
N CYS A 370 1.09 36.75 16.10
CA CYS A 370 0.78 35.35 16.44
C CYS A 370 1.43 34.88 17.75
N GLY A 371 2.47 35.56 18.24
CA GLY A 371 3.23 35.12 19.40
C GLY A 371 3.73 33.68 19.24
N GLY A 372 3.36 32.81 20.18
CA GLY A 372 3.73 31.39 20.17
C GLY A 372 2.77 30.44 19.43
N ASP A 373 1.67 30.93 18.86
CA ASP A 373 0.65 30.07 18.24
C ASP A 373 1.13 29.44 16.93
N ALA A 374 1.38 28.13 16.98
CA ALA A 374 1.78 27.29 15.85
C ALA A 374 0.87 27.40 14.62
N ARG A 375 -0.45 27.40 14.84
CA ARG A 375 -1.44 27.40 13.76
C ARG A 375 -1.46 28.77 13.09
N CYS A 376 -1.44 29.83 13.89
CA CYS A 376 -1.35 31.20 13.38
C CYS A 376 -0.06 31.42 12.58
N LEU A 377 1.09 31.00 13.12
CA LEU A 377 2.38 31.11 12.44
C LEU A 377 2.38 30.37 11.10
N ASN A 378 1.95 29.11 11.08
CA ASN A 378 1.83 28.36 9.84
C ASN A 378 0.96 29.08 8.80
N ALA A 379 -0.21 29.59 9.20
CA ALA A 379 -1.09 30.32 8.31
C ALA A 379 -0.43 31.59 7.72
N VAL A 380 0.27 32.37 8.53
CA VAL A 380 0.98 33.58 8.09
C VAL A 380 2.14 33.26 7.14
N TYR A 381 2.91 32.19 7.40
CA TYR A 381 3.95 31.72 6.48
C TYR A 381 3.33 31.21 5.18
N ASP A 382 2.32 30.36 5.24
CA ASP A 382 1.71 29.74 4.06
C ASP A 382 1.07 30.77 3.14
N GLN A 383 0.36 31.76 3.70
CA GLN A 383 -0.17 32.87 2.91
C GLN A 383 0.97 33.59 2.16
N ARG A 384 2.03 33.96 2.88
CA ARG A 384 3.12 34.74 2.30
C ARG A 384 3.93 33.96 1.26
N LEU A 385 4.21 32.68 1.52
CA LEU A 385 4.94 31.81 0.59
C LEU A 385 4.12 31.55 -0.67
N ASN A 386 2.78 31.48 -0.57
CA ASN A 386 1.91 31.44 -1.73
C ASN A 386 1.96 32.73 -2.57
N GLU A 387 2.01 33.90 -1.95
CA GLU A 387 2.20 35.18 -2.66
C GLU A 387 3.55 35.21 -3.41
N LEU A 388 4.57 34.54 -2.84
CA LEU A 388 5.94 34.49 -3.38
C LEU A 388 6.21 33.26 -4.26
N ARG A 389 5.20 32.42 -4.55
CA ARG A 389 5.38 31.13 -5.26
C ARG A 389 6.02 31.23 -6.65
N ALA A 390 5.89 32.39 -7.30
CA ALA A 390 6.46 32.65 -8.62
C ALA A 390 7.95 33.04 -8.56
N ILE A 391 8.51 33.28 -7.37
CA ILE A 391 9.92 33.60 -7.21
C ILE A 391 10.73 32.33 -7.38
N ASP A 392 11.70 32.42 -8.27
CA ASP A 392 12.68 31.39 -8.50
C ASP A 392 14.07 31.88 -8.11
N LEU A 393 14.71 31.17 -7.17
CA LEU A 393 16.08 31.44 -6.79
C LEU A 393 17.03 30.65 -7.70
N PRO A 394 18.09 31.28 -8.25
CA PRO A 394 19.05 30.58 -9.08
C PRO A 394 19.78 29.51 -8.26
N SER A 395 19.95 28.34 -8.88
CA SER A 395 20.65 27.16 -8.35
C SER A 395 22.16 27.37 -8.26
#